data_AF-A0A2I0I6M0-F1
#
_entry.id   AF-A0A2I0I6M0-F1
#
_cell.length_a   1.000
_cell.length_b   1.000
_cell.length_c   1.000
_cell.angle_alpha   90.00
_cell.angle_beta   90.00
_cell.angle_gamma   90.00
#
_symmetry.space_group_name_H-M   'P 1'
#
loop_
_entity.id
_entity.type
_entity.pdbx_description
1 polymer ?
#
loop_
_entity_poly.entity_id
_entity_poly.type
_entity_poly.pdbx_seq_one_letter_code
_entity_poly.pdbx_strand_id
1 'polypeptide(L)'
;MLSQQKTIINAMAVNDEGVMATGGDNGSLWFWDWKSGHNFQQAQTIVQPGSLDSEAGIYALSYDLTGTRLVTCEADKTIKMWKEDEHATPETHPLNFRPPKDIRRF
;
A
#
# COMPACT_ATOMS: atom_id res chain seq x y z
N MET A 1 8.90 -9.27 14.41
CA MET A 1 9.33 -9.67 13.05
C MET A 1 8.86 -8.56 12.12
N LEU A 2 9.69 -8.09 11.20
CA LEU A 2 9.24 -7.09 10.21
C LEU A 2 8.18 -7.72 9.30
N SER A 3 7.13 -6.96 8.99
CA SER A 3 6.08 -7.40 8.07
C SER A 3 6.69 -7.65 6.68
N GLN A 4 6.19 -8.67 5.99
CA GLN A 4 6.63 -9.02 4.64
C GLN A 4 5.41 -9.20 3.74
N GLN A 5 5.36 -8.45 2.65
CA GLN A 5 4.35 -8.65 1.62
C GLN A 5 4.75 -9.86 0.78
N LYS A 6 4.18 -11.02 1.10
CA LYS A 6 4.52 -12.31 0.46
C LYS A 6 3.77 -12.49 -0.86
N THR A 7 4.14 -11.70 -1.86
CA THR A 7 3.64 -11.80 -3.23
C THR A 7 4.68 -11.24 -4.21
N ILE A 8 4.43 -11.38 -5.51
CA ILE A 8 5.19 -10.66 -6.53
C ILE A 8 4.77 -9.19 -6.47
N ILE A 9 5.73 -8.31 -6.19
CA ILE A 9 5.52 -6.86 -6.19
C ILE A 9 5.84 -6.35 -7.58
N ASN A 10 4.85 -5.73 -8.24
CA ASN A 10 5.03 -5.17 -9.58
C ASN A 10 5.40 -3.69 -9.55
N ALA A 11 4.91 -2.95 -8.55
CA ALA A 11 5.05 -1.51 -8.48
C ALA A 11 5.20 -0.99 -7.05
N MET A 12 5.92 0.13 -6.92
CA MET A 12 6.05 0.90 -5.69
C MET A 12 6.09 2.40 -5.98
N ALA A 13 5.58 3.20 -5.05
CA ALA A 13 5.68 4.66 -5.08
C ALA A 13 5.77 5.17 -3.64
N VAL A 14 6.42 6.31 -3.46
CA VAL A 14 6.55 6.99 -2.18
C VAL A 14 6.13 8.45 -2.34
N ASN A 15 5.37 8.99 -1.39
CA ASN A 15 5.02 10.41 -1.36
C ASN A 15 6.03 11.23 -0.52
N ASP A 16 5.89 12.55 -0.54
CA ASP A 16 6.80 13.46 0.16
C ASP A 16 6.73 13.35 1.70
N GLU A 17 5.66 12.78 2.24
CA GLU A 17 5.51 12.50 3.67
C GLU A 17 6.19 11.20 4.11
N GLY A 18 6.68 10.40 3.16
CA GLY A 18 7.35 9.14 3.42
C GLY A 18 6.38 7.96 3.55
N VAL A 19 5.16 8.07 3.03
CA VAL A 19 4.26 6.93 2.84
C VAL A 19 4.65 6.24 1.55
N MET A 20 5.17 5.01 1.67
CA MET A 20 5.40 4.13 0.53
C MET A 20 4.18 3.23 0.34
N ALA A 21 3.74 3.05 -0.89
CA ALA A 21 2.73 2.07 -1.30
C ALA A 21 3.37 1.00 -2.20
N THR A 22 2.99 -0.26 -2.02
CA THR A 22 3.46 -1.39 -2.83
C THR A 22 2.28 -2.23 -3.33
N GLY A 23 2.23 -2.42 -4.65
CA GLY A 23 1.17 -3.15 -5.34
C GLY A 23 1.61 -4.56 -5.72
N GLY A 24 0.82 -5.53 -5.30
CA GLY A 24 1.04 -6.96 -5.51
C GLY A 24 0.28 -7.55 -6.69
N ASP A 25 0.82 -8.60 -7.28
CA ASP A 25 0.19 -9.34 -8.39
C ASP A 25 -1.07 -10.11 -7.95
N ASN A 26 -1.26 -10.28 -6.65
CA ASN A 26 -2.46 -10.86 -6.04
C ASN A 26 -3.46 -9.80 -5.57
N GLY A 27 -3.28 -8.52 -5.92
CA GLY A 27 -4.14 -7.42 -5.51
C GLY A 27 -3.93 -6.88 -4.11
N SER A 28 -2.89 -7.35 -3.41
CA SER A 28 -2.50 -6.76 -2.14
C SER A 28 -1.90 -5.37 -2.35
N LEU A 29 -2.38 -4.39 -1.60
CA LEU A 29 -1.87 -3.03 -1.57
C LEU A 29 -1.40 -2.73 -0.14
N TRP A 30 -0.10 -2.58 0.06
CA TRP A 30 0.47 -2.37 1.38
C TRP A 30 1.04 -0.96 1.49
N PHE A 31 0.84 -0.35 2.66
CA PHE A 31 1.36 0.98 2.97
C PHE A 31 2.40 0.91 4.09
N TRP A 32 3.47 1.66 3.92
CA TRP A 32 4.66 1.59 4.76
C TRP A 32 5.14 2.98 5.14
N ASP A 33 5.61 3.12 6.37
CA ASP A 33 6.47 4.25 6.73
C ASP A 33 7.86 4.00 6.17
N TRP A 34 8.27 4.82 5.20
CA TRP A 34 9.54 4.70 4.47
C TRP A 34 10.75 4.70 5.41
N LYS A 35 10.69 5.47 6.49
CA LYS A 35 11.81 5.60 7.43
C LYS A 35 11.96 4.32 8.25
N SER A 36 10.92 3.87 8.95
CA SER A 36 11.01 2.73 9.86
C SER A 36 10.89 1.37 9.18
N GLY A 37 10.37 1.33 7.95
CA GLY A 37 9.98 0.08 7.28
C GLY A 37 8.75 -0.57 7.92
N HIS A 38 8.02 0.15 8.78
CA HIS A 38 6.80 -0.36 9.39
C HIS A 38 5.68 -0.39 8.35
N ASN A 39 5.13 -1.56 8.07
CA ASN A 39 3.85 -1.68 7.40
C ASN A 39 2.73 -1.32 8.38
N PHE A 40 2.12 -0.16 8.19
CA PHE A 40 1.05 0.33 9.06
C PHE A 40 -0.35 -0.03 8.55
N GLN A 41 -0.49 -0.35 7.26
CA GLN A 41 -1.77 -0.72 6.67
C GLN A 41 -1.62 -1.74 5.54
N GLN A 42 -2.57 -2.66 5.48
CA GLN A 42 -2.71 -3.65 4.41
C GLN A 42 -4.14 -3.55 3.87
N ALA A 43 -4.25 -3.46 2.56
CA ALA A 43 -5.50 -3.48 1.85
C ALA A 43 -5.46 -4.56 0.76
N GLN A 44 -6.65 -5.00 0.37
CA GLN A 44 -6.87 -5.86 -0.77
C GLN A 44 -7.77 -5.11 -1.74
N THR A 45 -7.36 -5.00 -3.00
CA THR A 45 -8.23 -4.38 -4.01
C THR A 45 -9.48 -5.24 -4.25
N ILE A 46 -10.56 -4.58 -4.64
CA ILE A 46 -11.84 -5.21 -4.95
C ILE A 46 -11.95 -5.25 -6.47
N VAL A 47 -11.99 -6.44 -7.06
CA VAL A 47 -12.16 -6.61 -8.51
C VAL A 47 -13.49 -6.03 -9.00
N GLN A 48 -13.51 -5.48 -10.21
CA GLN A 48 -14.75 -4.99 -10.79
C GLN A 48 -15.78 -6.12 -11.06
N PRO A 49 -17.09 -5.80 -11.08
CA PRO A 49 -18.11 -6.78 -11.45
C PRO A 49 -17.83 -7.43 -12.82
N GLY A 50 -17.85 -8.75 -12.85
CA GLY A 50 -17.58 -9.53 -14.06
C GLY A 50 -16.12 -9.97 -14.25
N SER A 51 -15.20 -9.49 -13.41
CA SER A 51 -13.83 -10.00 -13.33
C SER A 51 -13.71 -11.21 -12.39
N LEU A 52 -12.65 -11.98 -12.58
CA LEU A 52 -12.31 -13.11 -11.71
C LEU A 52 -11.43 -12.65 -10.54
N ASP A 53 -11.43 -13.38 -9.44
CA ASP A 53 -10.53 -13.12 -8.30
C ASP A 53 -9.04 -13.14 -8.70
N SER A 54 -8.69 -13.93 -9.73
CA SER A 54 -7.34 -13.99 -10.29
C SER A 54 -6.92 -12.72 -11.05
N GLU A 55 -7.85 -11.83 -11.38
CA GLU A 55 -7.59 -10.56 -12.07
C GLU A 55 -7.38 -9.40 -11.09
N ALA A 56 -7.09 -9.68 -9.81
CA ALA A 56 -6.89 -8.64 -8.80
C ALA A 56 -5.53 -7.93 -8.86
N GLY A 57 -4.61 -8.29 -9.76
CA GLY A 57 -3.24 -7.77 -9.76
C GLY A 57 -3.11 -6.26 -9.93
N ILE A 58 -2.15 -5.65 -9.24
CA ILE A 58 -1.79 -4.23 -9.40
C ILE A 58 -0.50 -4.16 -10.20
N TYR A 59 -0.52 -3.53 -11.38
CA TYR A 59 0.63 -3.46 -12.29
C TYR A 59 1.42 -2.16 -12.21
N ALA A 60 0.74 -1.06 -11.91
CA ALA A 60 1.37 0.24 -11.72
C ALA A 60 0.64 1.00 -10.62
N LEU A 61 1.37 1.87 -9.93
CA LEU A 61 0.79 2.84 -9.01
C LEU A 61 1.64 4.10 -8.94
N SER A 62 1.00 5.23 -8.63
CA SER A 62 1.69 6.51 -8.46
C SER A 62 0.87 7.45 -7.59
N TYR A 63 1.57 8.26 -6.80
CA TYR A 63 0.95 9.39 -6.13
C TYR A 63 0.74 10.54 -7.12
N ASP A 64 -0.30 11.34 -6.90
CA ASP A 64 -0.43 12.62 -7.58
C ASP A 64 0.64 13.61 -7.07
N LEU A 65 0.76 14.77 -7.73
CA LEU A 65 1.76 15.78 -7.36
C LEU A 65 1.56 16.35 -5.95
N THR A 66 0.34 16.28 -5.40
CA THR A 66 0.10 16.71 -4.02
C THR A 66 0.47 15.65 -2.98
N GLY A 67 0.66 14.40 -3.39
CA GLY A 67 0.94 13.27 -2.50
C GLY A 67 -0.30 12.74 -1.75
N THR A 68 -1.48 13.33 -1.97
CA THR A 68 -2.73 13.03 -1.21
C THR A 68 -3.65 12.03 -1.90
N ARG A 69 -3.35 11.67 -3.15
CA ARG A 69 -4.08 10.65 -3.92
C ARG A 69 -3.10 9.63 -4.45
N LEU A 70 -3.41 8.35 -4.22
CA LEU A 70 -2.72 7.25 -4.87
C LEU A 70 -3.60 6.71 -5.99
N VAL A 71 -3.02 6.55 -7.18
CA VAL A 71 -3.69 5.96 -8.34
C VAL A 71 -3.08 4.59 -8.61
N THR A 72 -3.91 3.55 -8.72
CA THR A 72 -3.51 2.18 -9.07
C THR A 72 -4.07 1.79 -10.43
N CYS A 73 -3.25 1.13 -11.25
CA CYS A 73 -3.63 0.53 -12.53
C CYS A 73 -3.66 -0.99 -12.37
N GLU A 74 -4.85 -1.58 -12.53
CA GLU A 74 -5.12 -2.95 -12.10
C GLU A 74 -5.45 -3.88 -13.26
N ALA A 75 -5.22 -5.19 -13.05
CA ALA A 75 -5.41 -6.24 -14.05
C ALA A 75 -6.89 -6.41 -14.44
N ASP A 76 -7.80 -6.02 -13.56
CA ASP A 76 -9.25 -6.02 -13.78
C ASP A 76 -9.71 -4.94 -14.76
N LYS A 77 -8.80 -4.27 -15.49
CA LYS A 77 -9.08 -3.23 -16.50
C LYS A 77 -9.63 -1.93 -15.90
N THR A 78 -9.40 -1.69 -14.61
CA THR A 78 -9.78 -0.45 -13.94
C THR A 78 -8.58 0.38 -13.50
N ILE A 79 -8.84 1.66 -13.24
CA ILE A 79 -7.95 2.56 -12.52
C ILE A 79 -8.67 2.93 -11.22
N LYS A 80 -8.04 2.69 -10.07
CA LYS A 80 -8.62 3.01 -8.77
C LYS A 80 -7.85 4.15 -8.11
N MET A 81 -8.61 5.04 -7.48
CA MET A 81 -8.05 6.19 -6.75
C MET A 81 -8.30 5.99 -5.27
N TRP A 82 -7.22 6.10 -4.50
CA TRP A 82 -7.20 5.97 -3.05
C TRP A 82 -6.95 7.35 -2.45
N LYS A 83 -7.58 7.59 -1.30
CA LYS A 83 -7.40 8.79 -0.49
C LYS A 83 -7.29 8.39 0.97
N GLU A 84 -6.65 9.24 1.76
CA GLU A 84 -6.62 9.09 3.20
C GLU A 84 -8.01 9.24 3.82
N ASP A 85 -8.21 8.59 4.96
CA ASP A 85 -9.39 8.80 5.80
C ASP A 85 -9.15 10.03 6.69
N GLU A 86 -9.90 11.10 6.41
CA GLU A 86 -9.84 12.38 7.14
C GLU A 86 -10.25 12.26 8.62
N HIS A 87 -10.89 11.14 9.00
CA HIS A 87 -11.31 10.86 10.38
C HIS A 87 -10.35 9.91 11.11
N ALA A 88 -9.26 9.49 10.48
CA ALA A 88 -8.27 8.66 11.13
C ALA A 88 -7.56 9.44 12.26
N THR A 89 -7.57 8.86 13.45
CA THR A 89 -6.88 9.37 14.65
C THR A 89 -6.06 8.24 15.28
N PRO A 90 -5.09 8.53 16.16
CA PRO A 90 -4.35 7.50 16.87
C PRO A 90 -5.24 6.55 17.70
N GLU A 91 -6.42 6.98 18.14
CA GLU A 91 -7.36 6.16 18.90
C GLU A 91 -8.21 5.25 18.00
N THR A 92 -8.60 5.73 16.82
CA THR A 92 -9.38 4.95 15.85
C THR A 92 -8.51 4.01 15.02
N HIS A 93 -7.27 4.42 14.73
CA HIS A 93 -6.29 3.70 13.92
C HIS A 93 -4.93 3.62 14.65
N PRO A 94 -4.86 2.86 15.75
CA PRO A 94 -3.65 2.81 16.59
C PRO A 94 -2.48 2.12 15.89
N LEU A 95 -1.32 2.79 15.88
CA LEU A 95 -0.07 2.23 15.37
C LEU A 95 0.64 1.43 16.46
N ASN A 96 0.48 0.11 16.43
CA ASN A 96 1.15 -0.81 17.35
C ASN A 96 2.51 -1.26 16.82
N PHE A 97 3.43 -0.32 16.62
CA PHE A 97 4.78 -0.61 16.14
C PHE A 97 5.85 -0.42 17.22
N ARG A 98 6.69 -1.42 17.38
CA ARG A 98 7.93 -1.32 18.17
C ARG A 98 9.09 -1.73 17.27
N PRO A 99 10.00 -0.79 16.93
CA PRO A 99 11.12 -1.12 16.05
C PRO A 99 11.98 -2.22 16.69
N PRO A 100 12.36 -3.27 15.95
CA PRO A 100 13.34 -4.24 16.40
C PRO A 100 14.65 -3.55 16.79
N LYS A 101 15.25 -3.98 17.91
CA LYS A 101 16.52 -3.41 18.43
C LYS A 101 17.68 -3.53 17.44
N ASP A 102 17.64 -4.54 16.56
CA ASP A 102 18.74 -4.90 15.66
C ASP A 102 18.47 -4.53 14.19
N ILE A 103 17.62 -3.54 13.89
CA ILE A 103 17.50 -3.02 12.52
C ILE A 103 18.85 -2.41 12.11
N ARG A 104 19.52 -3.08 11.17
CA ARG A 104 20.68 -2.52 10.47
C ARG A 104 20.18 -1.92 9.17
N ARG A 105 20.39 -0.62 9.00
CA ARG A 105 20.36 0.02 7.69
C ARG A 105 21.73 -0.23 7.07
N PHE A 106 21.76 -0.89 5.91
CA PHE A 106 22.98 -1.06 5.12
C PHE A 106 23.20 0.17 4.24
#